data_AF-A0A352PQT5-F1
#
_entry.id   AF-A0A352PQT5-F1
#
_cell.length_a   1.000
_cell.length_b   1.000
_cell.length_c   1.000
_cell.angle_alpha   90.00
_cell.angle_beta   90.00
_cell.angle_gamma   90.00
#
_symmetry.space_group_name_H-M   'P 1'
#
loop_
_entity.id
_entity.type
_entity.pdbx_description
1 polymer ?
#
loop_
_entity_poly.entity_id
_entity_poly.type
_entity_poly.pdbx_seq_one_letter_code
_entity_poly.pdbx_strand_id
1 'polypeptide(L)'
;MMVFLGGIAAAFLGIVGMLVFLPYFLHLLAGAIPLMLILGGGLAAYLGYDEAKDKLPFPKKKDEQDDFASPAKDDLAKYKEEAERYKQEAERLKEELEKSKS
;
A
#
# COMPACT_ATOMS: atom_id res chain seq x y z
N MET A 1 11.25 -32.20 -42.77
CA MET A 1 11.79 -33.14 -41.76
C MET A 1 12.56 -32.42 -40.65
N MET A 2 13.41 -31.43 -40.94
CA MET A 2 14.18 -30.68 -39.91
C MET A 2 13.35 -30.11 -38.75
N VAL A 3 12.17 -29.55 -39.03
CA VAL A 3 11.33 -28.91 -37.99
C VAL A 3 10.78 -29.91 -36.98
N PHE A 4 10.55 -31.15 -37.41
CA PHE A 4 10.03 -32.21 -36.54
C PHE A 4 11.11 -32.71 -35.58
N LEU A 5 12.34 -32.85 -36.06
CA LEU A 5 13.49 -33.23 -35.23
C LEU A 5 13.87 -32.11 -34.25
N GLY A 6 13.80 -30.85 -34.69
CA GLY A 6 13.95 -29.68 -33.83
C GLY A 6 12.86 -29.60 -32.76
N GLY A 7 11.61 -29.93 -33.11
CA GLY A 7 10.51 -29.99 -32.16
C GLY A 7 10.69 -31.04 -31.06
N ILE A 8 11.16 -32.24 -31.43
CA ILE A 8 11.48 -33.29 -30.45
C ILE A 8 12.62 -32.85 -29.54
N ALA A 9 13.71 -32.31 -30.11
CA ALA A 9 14.83 -31.81 -29.32
C ALA A 9 14.43 -30.67 -28.37
N ALA A 10 13.59 -29.74 -28.85
CA ALA A 10 13.06 -28.65 -28.04
C ALA A 10 12.11 -29.14 -26.95
N ALA A 11 11.30 -30.17 -27.19
CA ALA A 11 10.42 -30.75 -26.17
C ALA A 11 11.24 -31.36 -25.02
N PHE A 12 12.30 -32.12 -25.34
CA PHE A 12 13.19 -32.66 -24.32
C PHE A 12 13.94 -31.56 -23.57
N LEU A 13 14.49 -30.57 -24.27
CA LEU A 13 15.19 -29.45 -23.64
C LEU A 13 14.23 -28.62 -22.74
N GLY A 14 12.99 -28.43 -23.18
CA GLY A 14 11.96 -27.71 -22.43
C GLY A 14 11.55 -28.44 -21.16
N ILE A 15 11.34 -29.77 -21.22
CA ILE A 15 11.01 -30.58 -20.03
C ILE A 15 12.18 -30.57 -19.04
N VAL A 16 13.41 -30.77 -19.52
CA VAL A 16 14.61 -30.76 -18.67
C VAL A 16 14.83 -29.36 -18.07
N GLY A 17 14.72 -28.31 -18.88
CA GLY A 17 14.84 -26.93 -18.43
C GLY A 17 13.78 -26.57 -17.40
N MET A 18 12.54 -27.03 -17.60
CA MET A 18 11.46 -26.86 -16.62
C MET A 18 11.79 -27.55 -15.31
N LEU A 19 12.25 -28.80 -15.32
CA LEU A 19 12.59 -29.54 -14.10
C LEU A 19 13.79 -28.95 -13.34
N VAL A 20 14.80 -28.45 -14.06
CA VAL A 20 15.99 -27.81 -13.47
C VAL A 20 15.67 -26.42 -12.92
N PHE A 21 14.77 -25.67 -13.57
CA PHE A 21 14.38 -24.33 -13.13
C PHE A 21 13.29 -24.36 -12.04
N LEU A 22 12.48 -25.42 -11.98
CA LEU A 22 11.43 -25.60 -10.97
C LEU A 22 11.90 -25.37 -9.52
N PRO A 23 13.03 -25.93 -9.03
CA PRO A 23 13.48 -25.68 -7.66
C PRO A 23 13.82 -24.20 -7.38
N TYR A 24 14.37 -23.48 -8.36
CA TYR A 24 14.62 -22.04 -8.23
C TYR A 24 13.30 -21.25 -8.18
N PHE A 25 12.32 -21.63 -8.99
CA PHE A 25 10.98 -21.07 -8.95
C PHE A 25 10.27 -21.36 -7.60
N LEU A 26 10.40 -22.58 -7.07
CA LEU A 26 9.87 -22.92 -5.74
C LEU A 26 10.55 -22.13 -4.63
N HIS A 27 11.85 -21.83 -4.74
CA HIS A 27 12.54 -20.99 -3.78
C HIS A 27 12.01 -19.55 -3.79
N LEU A 28 11.77 -19.00 -4.98
CA LEU A 28 11.17 -17.68 -5.13
C LEU A 28 9.75 -17.66 -4.55
N LEU A 29 8.96 -18.70 -4.82
CA LEU A 29 7.62 -18.85 -4.30
C LEU A 29 7.62 -19.04 -2.76
N ALA A 30 8.58 -19.78 -2.21
CA ALA A 30 8.77 -19.96 -0.78
C ALA A 30 9.12 -18.65 -0.06
N GLY A 31 9.76 -17.69 -0.73
CA GLY A 31 9.97 -16.34 -0.21
C GLY A 31 8.77 -15.41 -0.45
N ALA A 32 8.13 -15.52 -1.61
CA ALA A 32 7.02 -14.65 -2.01
C ALA A 32 5.72 -14.96 -1.24
N ILE A 33 5.37 -16.24 -1.05
CA ILE A 33 4.14 -16.65 -0.36
C ILE A 33 4.07 -16.08 1.07
N PRO A 34 5.09 -16.24 1.94
CA PRO A 34 5.05 -15.68 3.28
C PRO A 34 4.90 -14.16 3.29
N LEU A 35 5.58 -13.48 2.37
CA LEU A 35 5.51 -12.02 2.23
C LEU A 35 4.10 -11.59 1.83
N MET A 36 3.53 -12.25 0.83
CA MET A 36 2.17 -11.99 0.34
C MET A 36 1.11 -12.35 1.39
N LEU A 37 1.36 -13.38 2.20
CA LEU A 37 0.47 -13.79 3.29
C LEU A 37 0.53 -12.83 4.47
N ILE A 38 1.70 -12.26 4.80
CA ILE A 38 1.81 -11.21 5.83
C ILE A 38 1.09 -9.95 5.37
N LEU A 39 1.30 -9.52 4.12
CA LEU A 39 0.62 -8.35 3.56
C LEU A 39 -0.89 -8.55 3.42
N GLY A 40 -1.31 -9.63 2.75
CA GLY A 40 -2.72 -9.93 2.51
C GLY A 40 -3.46 -10.33 3.78
N GLY A 41 -2.83 -11.15 4.63
CA GLY A 41 -3.37 -11.57 5.91
C GLY A 41 -3.42 -10.45 6.94
N GLY A 42 -2.42 -9.56 6.97
CA GLY A 42 -2.44 -8.37 7.81
C GLY A 42 -3.55 -7.41 7.44
N LEU A 43 -3.74 -7.13 6.14
CA LEU A 43 -4.85 -6.31 5.66
C LEU A 43 -6.21 -6.96 5.97
N ALA A 44 -6.35 -8.26 5.74
CA ALA A 44 -7.58 -8.99 6.02
C ALA A 44 -7.89 -9.05 7.52
N ALA A 45 -6.86 -9.17 8.38
CA ALA A 45 -7.04 -9.11 9.82
C ALA A 45 -7.45 -7.72 10.29
N TYR A 46 -6.90 -6.66 9.71
CA TYR A 46 -7.28 -5.28 10.03
C TYR A 46 -8.73 -4.99 9.61
N LEU A 47 -9.10 -5.27 8.35
CA LEU A 47 -10.48 -5.11 7.87
C LEU A 47 -11.47 -6.03 8.61
N GLY A 48 -11.09 -7.29 8.82
CA GLY A 48 -11.95 -8.27 9.50
C GLY A 48 -12.16 -7.94 10.97
N TYR A 49 -11.20 -7.30 11.63
CA TYR A 49 -11.36 -6.83 13.01
C TYR A 49 -12.40 -5.71 13.12
N ASP A 50 -12.47 -4.81 12.15
CA ASP A 50 -13.47 -3.73 12.10
C ASP A 50 -14.89 -4.28 11.97
N GLU A 51 -15.09 -5.21 11.02
CA GLU A 51 -16.39 -5.88 10.84
C GLU A 51 -16.79 -6.77 12.04
N ALA A 52 -15.82 -7.47 12.65
CA ALA A 52 -16.07 -8.30 13.83
C ALA A 52 -16.40 -7.46 15.08
N LYS A 53 -15.80 -6.27 15.20
CA LYS A 53 -16.14 -5.30 16.26
C LYS A 53 -17.58 -4.80 16.14
N ASP A 54 -18.06 -4.55 14.92
CA ASP A 54 -19.44 -4.06 14.71
C ASP A 54 -20.51 -5.13 14.99
N LYS A 55 -20.15 -6.42 14.97
CA LYS A 55 -21.03 -7.54 15.34
C LYS A 55 -21.04 -7.87 16.84
N LEU A 56 -20.06 -7.40 17.62
CA LEU A 56 -20.02 -7.59 19.07
C LEU A 56 -20.86 -6.49 19.76
N PRO A 57 -21.66 -6.79 20.79
CA PRO A 57 -22.55 -5.83 21.47
C PRO A 57 -21.79 -4.88 22.42
N PHE A 58 -20.58 -4.43 22.06
CA PHE A 58 -19.90 -3.36 22.77
C PHE A 58 -20.36 -2.00 22.23
N PRO A 59 -20.63 -1.01 23.10
CA PRO A 59 -21.24 0.25 22.71
C PRO A 59 -20.34 1.00 21.71
N LYS A 60 -20.92 1.22 20.53
CA LYS A 60 -20.36 1.89 19.36
C LYS A 60 -19.64 3.19 19.74
N LYS A 61 -18.34 3.24 19.48
CA LYS A 61 -17.75 4.47 18.94
C LYS A 61 -17.86 4.38 17.42
N LYS A 62 -18.94 4.99 16.91
CA LYS A 62 -18.95 5.71 15.63
C LYS A 62 -17.64 6.49 15.57
N ASP A 63 -16.75 6.25 14.63
CA ASP A 63 -16.74 6.80 13.28
C ASP A 63 -15.45 6.24 12.65
N GLU A 64 -15.46 5.72 11.42
CA GLU A 64 -14.25 5.52 10.56
C GLU A 64 -14.55 4.72 9.26
N GLN A 65 -15.80 4.37 8.96
CA GLN A 65 -16.17 3.64 7.72
C GLN A 65 -16.02 4.45 6.41
N ASP A 66 -15.26 5.55 6.40
CA ASP A 66 -14.91 6.36 5.21
C ASP A 66 -13.40 6.36 4.89
N ASP A 67 -12.58 5.53 5.58
CA ASP A 67 -11.13 5.68 5.63
C ASP A 67 -10.29 4.91 4.59
N PHE A 68 -10.88 4.26 3.58
CA PHE A 68 -10.04 3.78 2.46
C PHE A 68 -9.61 4.94 1.53
N ALA A 69 -10.19 6.13 1.70
CA ALA A 69 -9.79 7.38 1.06
C ALA A 69 -9.58 8.56 2.04
N SER A 70 -9.77 8.37 3.35
CA SER A 70 -9.70 9.48 4.33
C SER A 70 -8.32 9.85 4.86
N PRO A 71 -7.27 9.00 4.98
CA PRO A 71 -6.01 9.50 5.54
C PRO A 71 -5.42 10.59 4.62
N ALA A 72 -5.51 10.38 3.31
CA ALA A 72 -5.11 11.38 2.33
C ALA A 72 -5.95 12.67 2.33
N LYS A 73 -7.23 12.63 2.75
CA LYS A 73 -8.09 13.82 2.82
C LYS A 73 -7.92 14.57 4.14
N ASP A 74 -7.82 13.86 5.26
CA ASP A 74 -7.53 14.43 6.58
C ASP A 74 -6.13 15.06 6.62
N ASP A 75 -5.13 14.41 6.04
CA ASP A 75 -3.78 14.97 5.91
C ASP A 75 -3.80 16.23 5.03
N LEU A 76 -4.49 16.19 3.88
CA LEU A 76 -4.57 17.34 2.97
C LEU A 76 -5.33 18.53 3.58
N ALA A 77 -6.32 18.29 4.43
CA ALA A 77 -7.04 19.33 5.16
C ALA A 77 -6.13 20.00 6.21
N LYS A 78 -5.38 19.21 6.99
CA LYS A 78 -4.39 19.72 7.96
C LYS A 78 -3.28 20.54 7.28
N TYR A 79 -2.75 20.06 6.16
CA TYR A 79 -1.72 20.80 5.40
C TYR A 79 -2.24 22.13 4.86
N LYS A 80 -3.50 22.21 4.43
CA LYS A 80 -4.11 23.48 3.98
C LYS A 80 -4.31 24.45 5.14
N GLU A 81 -4.79 23.97 6.28
CA GLU A 81 -4.99 24.80 7.47
C GLU A 81 -3.67 25.36 8.01
N GLU A 82 -2.63 24.52 8.08
CA GLU A 82 -1.28 24.95 8.45
C GLU A 82 -0.72 25.98 7.46
N ALA A 83 -0.88 25.76 6.15
CA ALA A 83 -0.43 26.70 5.13
C ALA A 83 -1.10 28.08 5.24
N GLU A 84 -2.41 28.12 5.56
CA GLU A 84 -3.12 29.38 5.79
C GLU A 84 -2.67 30.08 7.09
N ARG A 85 -2.44 29.32 8.18
CA ARG A 85 -1.87 29.84 9.43
C ARG A 85 -0.50 30.48 9.19
N TYR A 86 0.41 29.78 8.50
CA TYR A 86 1.74 30.31 8.18
C TYR A 86 1.67 31.57 7.31
N LYS A 87 0.74 31.62 6.36
CA LYS A 87 0.55 32.80 5.50
C LYS A 87 0.03 34.01 6.29
N GLN A 88 -0.92 33.79 7.20
CA GLN A 88 -1.44 34.84 8.08
C GLN A 88 -0.37 35.36 9.04
N GLU A 89 0.46 34.47 9.59
CA GLU A 89 1.56 34.87 10.48
C GLU A 89 2.65 35.64 9.72
N ALA A 90 2.99 35.22 8.49
CA ALA A 90 3.93 35.95 7.65
C ALA A 90 3.43 37.36 7.29
N GLU A 91 2.13 37.50 7.01
CA GLU A 91 1.52 38.80 6.70
C GLU A 91 1.50 39.71 7.94
N ARG A 92 1.08 39.19 9.10
CA ARG A 92 1.13 39.93 10.37
C ARG A 92 2.54 40.38 10.75
N LEU A 93 3.52 39.49 10.67
CA LEU A 93 4.92 39.82 10.96
C LEU A 93 5.46 40.87 9.98
N LYS A 94 5.04 40.81 8.72
CA LYS A 94 5.42 41.80 7.71
C LYS A 94 4.77 43.16 7.97
N GLU A 95 3.50 43.21 8.36
CA GLU A 95 2.82 44.42 8.78
C GLU A 95 3.44 45.02 10.05
N GLU A 96 3.78 44.21 11.06
CA GLU A 96 4.48 44.67 12.26
C GLU A 96 5.88 45.20 11.93
N LEU A 97 6.61 44.55 11.02
CA LEU A 97 7.91 45.02 10.57
C LEU A 97 7.80 46.34 9.81
N GLU A 98 6.79 46.49 8.94
CA GLU A 98 6.57 47.72 8.17
C GLU A 98 6.12 48.87 9.08
N LYS A 99 5.25 48.60 10.05
CA LYS A 99 4.77 49.56 11.05
C LYS A 99 5.84 49.95 12.08
N SER A 100 6.80 49.06 12.36
CA SER A 100 7.98 49.35 13.19
C SER A 100 9.08 50.08 12.42
N LYS A 101 9.02 50.12 11.09
CA LYS A 101 10.03 50.75 10.21
C LYS A 101 9.56 52.10 9.65
N SER A 102 8.30 52.49 9.89
CA SER A 102 7.73 53.81 9.64
C SER A 102 7.66 54.64 10.91
#